data_AF-A0A8T7HQM2-F1
#
_entry.id   AF-A0A8T7HQM2-F1
#
_cell.length_a   1.000
_cell.length_b   1.000
_cell.length_c   1.000
_cell.angle_alpha   90.00
_cell.angle_beta   90.00
_cell.angle_gamma   90.00
#
_symmetry.space_group_name_H-M   'P 1'
#
loop_
_entity.id
_entity.type
_entity.pdbx_description
1 polymer ?
#
loop_
_entity_poly.entity_id
_entity_poly.type
_entity_poly.pdbx_seq_one_letter_code
_entity_poly.pdbx_strand_id
1 'polypeptide(L)'
;MVIYWNLVNRVIDEAEILLLVIDARMPDDTRHREIESKVLQRGKVLLYVLNKCDLVEKHVIEALKKEFNPAVFVSSKQRLGGTILFKKIMEISKGKNCVVGVLGYPNVGKSSVINLLKGEKAAPVSPTSGYTKSIQFVRAKGKIKLIDTPGVLPFDDADLFKKVLVGSKNPEHLKEPEMFAMLLIEKFPDMFSRYYDLKYEGDAYDFVDAAAQKRRILSKGGSSDIPRFSRQLLYDWQRGRVHEFNLSTHQKSS
;
A
#
# COMPACT_ATOMS: atom_id res chain seq x y z
N MET A 1 -5.12 13.16 -17.24
CA MET A 1 -6.33 12.46 -16.77
C MET A 1 -6.97 11.55 -17.83
N VAL A 2 -7.21 12.02 -19.07
CA VAL A 2 -7.84 11.21 -20.14
C VAL A 2 -7.04 9.96 -20.53
N ILE A 3 -5.72 10.08 -20.68
CA ILE A 3 -4.83 8.94 -21.04
C ILE A 3 -4.84 7.84 -19.97
N TYR A 4 -5.00 8.22 -18.69
CA TYR A 4 -5.07 7.31 -17.55
C TYR A 4 -6.31 6.43 -17.61
N TRP A 5 -7.49 7.06 -17.72
CA TRP A 5 -8.75 6.32 -17.76
C TRP A 5 -8.85 5.44 -18.99
N ASN A 6 -8.25 5.84 -20.12
CA ASN A 6 -8.15 4.97 -21.30
C ASN A 6 -7.39 3.67 -21.00
N LEU A 7 -6.25 3.77 -20.28
CA LEU A 7 -5.49 2.58 -19.88
C LEU A 7 -6.28 1.71 -18.90
N VAL A 8 -6.85 2.31 -17.85
CA VAL A 8 -7.65 1.59 -16.85
C VAL A 8 -8.83 0.89 -17.49
N ASN A 9 -9.60 1.59 -18.32
CA ASN A 9 -10.75 1.01 -19.03
C ASN A 9 -10.30 -0.17 -19.88
N ARG A 10 -9.21 -0.02 -20.65
CA ARG A 10 -8.67 -1.11 -21.46
C ARG A 10 -8.27 -2.32 -20.63
N VAL A 11 -7.66 -2.13 -19.45
CA VAL A 11 -7.33 -3.24 -18.53
C VAL A 11 -8.59 -3.95 -18.04
N ILE A 12 -9.63 -3.19 -17.66
CA ILE A 12 -10.90 -3.75 -17.20
C ILE A 12 -11.60 -4.51 -18.35
N ASP A 13 -11.57 -3.97 -19.56
CA ASP A 13 -12.21 -4.57 -20.74
C ASP A 13 -11.55 -5.91 -21.12
N GLU A 14 -10.22 -5.97 -21.10
CA GLU A 14 -9.41 -7.15 -21.44
C GLU A 14 -9.39 -8.22 -20.33
N ALA A 15 -9.55 -7.83 -19.06
CA ALA A 15 -9.53 -8.76 -17.94
C ALA A 15 -10.86 -9.51 -17.78
N GLU A 16 -10.80 -10.77 -17.36
CA GLU A 16 -11.96 -11.54 -16.87
C GLU A 16 -12.10 -11.37 -15.35
N ILE A 17 -10.95 -11.32 -14.66
CA ILE A 17 -10.85 -11.08 -13.22
C ILE A 17 -9.94 -9.87 -13.00
N LEU A 18 -10.43 -8.87 -12.26
CA LEU A 18 -9.63 -7.73 -11.83
C LEU A 18 -9.19 -7.91 -10.37
N LEU A 19 -7.88 -7.89 -10.14
CA LEU A 19 -7.29 -7.74 -8.82
C LEU A 19 -7.17 -6.25 -8.48
N LEU A 20 -7.87 -5.80 -7.45
CA LEU A 20 -7.65 -4.49 -6.88
C LEU A 20 -6.72 -4.61 -5.67
N VAL A 21 -5.47 -4.19 -5.85
CA VAL A 21 -4.44 -4.25 -4.82
C VAL A 21 -4.55 -3.04 -3.90
N ILE A 22 -4.70 -3.32 -2.61
CA ILE A 22 -4.92 -2.34 -1.54
C ILE A 22 -3.81 -2.52 -0.50
N ASP A 23 -3.32 -1.42 0.08
CA ASP A 23 -2.39 -1.47 1.20
C ASP A 23 -3.18 -1.75 2.49
N ALA A 24 -2.98 -2.93 3.08
CA ALA A 24 -3.77 -3.38 4.23
C ALA A 24 -3.64 -2.47 5.46
N ARG A 25 -2.60 -1.64 5.53
CA ARG A 25 -2.36 -0.66 6.61
C ARG A 25 -3.32 0.53 6.54
N MET A 26 -3.77 0.86 5.34
CA MET A 26 -4.63 2.02 5.06
C MET A 26 -5.64 1.64 3.96
N PRO A 27 -6.56 0.71 4.25
CA PRO A 27 -7.41 0.11 3.23
C PRO A 27 -8.33 1.15 2.59
N ASP A 28 -8.97 2.01 3.39
CA ASP A 28 -9.85 3.07 2.88
C ASP A 28 -9.13 4.10 2.02
N ASP A 29 -7.92 4.52 2.41
CA ASP A 29 -7.15 5.52 1.65
C ASP A 29 -6.61 4.98 0.33
N THR A 30 -6.40 3.65 0.27
CA THR A 30 -5.86 2.99 -0.92
C THR A 30 -6.90 2.19 -1.69
N ARG A 31 -8.18 2.41 -1.38
CA ARG A 31 -9.35 1.90 -2.08
C ARG A 31 -9.78 2.87 -3.18
N HIS A 32 -10.08 2.37 -4.38
CA HIS A 32 -10.47 3.21 -5.52
C HIS A 32 -11.90 2.90 -5.98
N ARG A 33 -12.89 3.52 -5.34
CA ARG A 33 -14.32 3.26 -5.57
C ARG A 33 -14.76 3.39 -7.03
N GLU A 34 -14.21 4.35 -7.77
CA GLU A 34 -14.56 4.49 -9.20
C GLU A 34 -14.09 3.29 -10.05
N ILE A 35 -12.93 2.67 -9.74
CA ILE A 35 -12.49 1.45 -10.43
C ILE A 35 -13.44 0.30 -10.09
N GLU A 36 -13.82 0.16 -8.81
CA GLU A 36 -14.77 -0.86 -8.37
C GLU A 36 -16.09 -0.75 -9.15
N SER A 37 -16.67 0.46 -9.19
CA SER A 37 -17.91 0.71 -9.94
C SER A 37 -17.76 0.37 -11.43
N LYS A 38 -16.66 0.76 -12.07
CA LYS A 38 -16.42 0.49 -13.50
C LYS A 38 -16.24 -1.00 -13.81
N VAL A 39 -15.67 -1.78 -12.89
CA VAL A 39 -15.50 -3.24 -13.01
C VAL A 39 -16.84 -3.94 -12.90
N LEU A 40 -17.61 -3.59 -11.87
CA LEU A 40 -18.92 -4.17 -11.61
C LEU A 40 -19.92 -3.85 -12.73
N GLN A 41 -19.92 -2.61 -13.25
CA GLN A 41 -20.77 -2.20 -14.38
C GLN A 41 -20.49 -2.98 -15.66
N ARG A 42 -19.27 -3.49 -15.85
CA ARG A 42 -18.89 -4.32 -17.00
C ARG A 42 -19.11 -5.81 -16.76
N GLY A 43 -19.72 -6.19 -15.64
CA GLY A 43 -19.95 -7.58 -15.25
C GLY A 43 -18.66 -8.38 -15.03
N LYS A 44 -17.54 -7.70 -14.77
CA LYS A 44 -16.24 -8.34 -14.52
C LYS A 44 -16.14 -8.74 -13.05
N VAL A 45 -15.34 -9.76 -12.75
CA VAL A 45 -15.13 -10.19 -11.36
C VAL A 45 -14.10 -9.29 -10.69
N LEU A 46 -14.44 -8.70 -9.55
CA LEU A 46 -13.52 -7.96 -8.70
C LEU A 46 -13.03 -8.86 -7.56
N LEU A 47 -11.71 -8.96 -7.38
CA LEU A 47 -11.07 -9.63 -6.26
C LEU A 47 -10.15 -8.64 -5.54
N TYR A 48 -10.44 -8.35 -4.28
CA TYR A 48 -9.58 -7.49 -3.47
C TYR A 48 -8.31 -8.25 -3.05
N VAL A 49 -7.15 -7.60 -3.19
CA VAL A 49 -5.86 -8.15 -2.74
C VAL A 49 -5.26 -7.18 -1.74
N LEU A 50 -5.44 -7.47 -0.45
CA LEU A 50 -4.90 -6.66 0.63
C LEU A 50 -3.44 -7.07 0.88
N ASN A 51 -2.51 -6.29 0.34
CA ASN A 51 -1.07 -6.52 0.45
C ASN A 51 -0.49 -5.84 1.70
N LYS A 52 0.70 -6.29 2.12
CA LYS A 52 1.36 -5.85 3.37
C LYS A 52 0.60 -6.25 4.62
N CYS A 53 -0.14 -7.36 4.57
CA CYS A 53 -0.87 -7.87 5.74
C CYS A 53 0.05 -8.30 6.89
N ASP A 54 1.35 -8.49 6.64
CA ASP A 54 2.37 -8.72 7.68
C ASP A 54 2.63 -7.49 8.56
N LEU A 55 2.10 -6.32 8.19
CA LEU A 55 2.21 -5.06 8.92
C LEU A 55 0.90 -4.66 9.61
N VAL A 56 -0.06 -5.58 9.73
CA VAL A 56 -1.40 -5.32 10.26
C VAL A 56 -1.74 -6.36 11.31
N GLU A 57 -2.37 -5.90 12.41
CA GLU A 57 -2.75 -6.79 13.51
C GLU A 57 -3.83 -7.79 13.09
N LYS A 58 -3.81 -8.99 13.70
CA LYS A 58 -4.74 -10.07 13.35
C LYS A 58 -6.20 -9.64 13.47
N HIS A 59 -6.56 -8.92 14.53
CA HIS A 59 -7.93 -8.50 14.76
C HIS A 59 -8.42 -7.51 13.68
N VAL A 60 -7.52 -6.63 13.18
CA VAL A 60 -7.81 -5.73 12.06
C VAL A 60 -7.99 -6.52 10.77
N ILE A 61 -7.16 -7.54 10.51
CA ILE A 61 -7.34 -8.44 9.36
C ILE A 61 -8.72 -9.12 9.38
N GLU A 62 -9.18 -9.59 10.54
CA GLU A 62 -10.52 -10.19 10.67
C GLU A 62 -11.66 -9.20 10.41
N ALA A 63 -11.49 -7.93 10.80
CA ALA A 63 -12.45 -6.88 10.44
C ALA A 63 -12.46 -6.63 8.92
N LEU A 64 -11.29 -6.51 8.30
CA LEU A 64 -11.16 -6.27 6.87
C LEU A 64 -11.69 -7.41 6.00
N LYS A 65 -11.61 -8.66 6.47
CA LYS A 65 -12.25 -9.80 5.78
C LYS A 65 -13.77 -9.68 5.65
N LYS A 66 -14.42 -9.00 6.60
CA LYS A 66 -15.87 -8.79 6.58
C LYS A 66 -16.23 -7.66 5.62
N GLU A 67 -15.40 -6.63 5.54
CA GLU A 67 -15.62 -5.47 4.69
C GLU A 67 -15.29 -5.74 3.21
N PHE A 68 -14.17 -6.40 2.94
CA PHE A 68 -13.70 -6.70 1.60
C PHE A 68 -14.04 -8.15 1.24
N ASN A 69 -15.01 -8.34 0.34
CA ASN A 69 -15.43 -9.66 -0.12
C ASN A 69 -15.74 -9.67 -1.63
N PRO A 70 -15.14 -10.56 -2.44
CA PRO A 70 -14.10 -11.52 -2.07
C PRO A 70 -12.73 -10.85 -1.88
N ALA A 71 -11.96 -11.28 -0.88
CA ALA A 71 -10.61 -10.77 -0.62
C ALA A 71 -9.58 -11.86 -0.35
N VAL A 72 -8.33 -11.57 -0.69
CA VAL A 72 -7.16 -12.35 -0.30
C VAL A 72 -6.11 -11.43 0.33
N PHE A 73 -5.60 -11.84 1.48
CA PHE A 73 -4.54 -11.13 2.19
C PHE A 73 -3.18 -11.71 1.82
N VAL A 74 -2.24 -10.85 1.44
CA VAL A 74 -0.90 -11.27 1.01
C VAL A 74 0.18 -10.40 1.66
N SER A 75 1.35 -11.00 1.84
CA SER A 75 2.58 -10.24 2.06
C SER A 75 3.52 -10.57 0.91
N SER A 76 3.66 -9.63 -0.03
CA SER A 76 4.61 -9.84 -1.12
C SER A 76 6.07 -9.75 -0.62
N LYS A 77 6.33 -8.98 0.45
CA LYS A 77 7.64 -8.88 1.11
C LYS A 77 8.05 -10.24 1.71
N GLN A 78 7.14 -10.88 2.44
CA GLN A 78 7.39 -12.18 3.07
C GLN A 78 6.97 -13.39 2.20
N ARG A 79 6.51 -13.14 0.97
CA ARG A 79 5.98 -14.14 0.03
C ARG A 79 4.84 -15.00 0.59
N LEU A 80 4.00 -14.41 1.46
CA LEU A 80 2.83 -15.06 2.06
C LEU A 80 1.56 -14.83 1.22
N GLY A 81 0.66 -15.81 1.23
CA GLY A 81 -0.66 -15.71 0.59
C GLY A 81 -0.68 -15.93 -0.93
N GLY A 82 0.46 -16.08 -1.60
CA GLY A 82 0.53 -16.29 -3.05
C GLY A 82 -0.21 -17.54 -3.53
N THR A 83 -0.06 -18.67 -2.82
CA THR A 83 -0.80 -19.91 -3.12
C THR A 83 -2.30 -19.76 -2.91
N ILE A 84 -2.71 -18.98 -1.90
CA ILE A 84 -4.12 -18.71 -1.60
C ILE A 84 -4.72 -17.86 -2.73
N LEU A 85 -4.01 -16.80 -3.14
CA LEU A 85 -4.41 -15.94 -4.25
C LEU A 85 -4.55 -16.73 -5.56
N PHE A 86 -3.55 -17.56 -5.87
CA PHE A 86 -3.61 -18.45 -7.04
C PHE A 86 -4.82 -19.37 -6.99
N LYS A 87 -5.04 -20.08 -5.86
CA LYS A 87 -6.20 -20.97 -5.70
C LYS A 87 -7.52 -20.23 -5.86
N LYS A 88 -7.64 -19.01 -5.30
CA LYS A 88 -8.86 -18.20 -5.40
C LYS A 88 -9.14 -17.76 -6.83
N ILE A 89 -8.11 -17.37 -7.59
CA ILE A 89 -8.22 -17.05 -9.02
C ILE A 89 -8.70 -18.29 -9.80
N MET A 90 -8.11 -19.47 -9.54
CA MET A 90 -8.49 -20.70 -10.22
C MET A 90 -9.89 -21.20 -9.87
N GLU A 91 -10.35 -20.95 -8.63
CA GLU A 91 -11.72 -21.20 -8.18
C GLU A 91 -12.71 -20.32 -8.97
N ILE A 92 -12.45 -19.01 -9.03
CA ILE A 92 -13.27 -18.04 -9.77
C ILE A 92 -13.30 -18.39 -11.27
N SER A 93 -12.15 -18.75 -11.86
CA SER A 93 -12.06 -19.12 -13.28
C SER A 93 -12.54 -20.53 -13.58
N LYS A 94 -12.99 -21.29 -12.57
CA LYS A 94 -13.43 -22.69 -12.70
C LYS A 94 -12.39 -23.58 -13.39
N GLY A 95 -11.10 -23.34 -13.12
CA GLY A 95 -10.00 -24.13 -13.70
C GLY A 95 -9.67 -23.82 -15.16
N LYS A 96 -10.27 -22.79 -15.77
CA LYS A 96 -10.06 -22.41 -17.17
C LYS A 96 -8.88 -21.43 -17.31
N ASN A 97 -8.44 -21.26 -18.56
CA ASN A 97 -7.55 -20.16 -18.90
C ASN A 97 -8.25 -18.84 -18.61
N CYS A 98 -7.57 -17.91 -17.93
CA CYS A 98 -8.15 -16.62 -17.62
C CYS A 98 -7.14 -15.47 -17.76
N VAL A 99 -7.65 -14.32 -18.18
CA VAL A 99 -6.91 -13.06 -18.18
C VAL A 99 -7.20 -12.31 -16.88
N VAL A 100 -6.14 -11.95 -16.15
CA VAL A 100 -6.21 -11.30 -14.86
C VAL A 100 -5.57 -9.92 -14.93
N GLY A 101 -6.39 -8.88 -14.70
CA GLY A 101 -5.92 -7.50 -14.59
C GLY A 101 -5.48 -7.18 -13.16
N VAL A 102 -4.46 -6.34 -13.00
CA VAL A 102 -4.02 -5.88 -11.67
C VAL A 102 -4.05 -4.36 -11.64
N LEU A 103 -4.86 -3.77 -10.77
CA LEU A 103 -4.97 -2.32 -10.57
C LEU A 103 -4.79 -1.97 -9.09
N GLY A 104 -4.60 -0.68 -8.78
CA GLY A 104 -4.38 -0.19 -7.41
C GLY A 104 -3.40 0.99 -7.37
N TYR A 105 -3.39 1.75 -6.29
CA TYR A 105 -2.55 2.96 -6.19
C TYR A 105 -1.04 2.66 -6.35
N PRO A 106 -0.22 3.64 -6.77
CA PRO A 106 1.23 3.49 -6.72
C PRO A 106 1.73 2.99 -5.35
N ASN A 107 2.75 2.15 -5.33
CA ASN A 107 3.41 1.62 -4.12
C ASN A 107 2.57 0.79 -3.12
N VAL A 108 1.31 0.45 -3.45
CA VAL A 108 0.55 -0.59 -2.72
C VAL A 108 1.10 -2.01 -2.93
N GLY A 109 1.97 -2.19 -3.93
CA GLY A 109 2.68 -3.44 -4.20
C GLY A 109 2.13 -4.27 -5.37
N LYS A 110 1.47 -3.64 -6.36
CA LYS A 110 0.99 -4.30 -7.58
C LYS A 110 2.04 -5.19 -8.26
N SER A 111 3.21 -4.64 -8.57
CA SER A 111 4.30 -5.40 -9.23
C SER A 111 4.81 -6.53 -8.35
N SER A 112 4.80 -6.36 -7.03
CA SER A 112 5.17 -7.40 -6.08
C SER A 112 4.14 -8.54 -6.05
N VAL A 113 2.84 -8.23 -6.13
CA VAL A 113 1.76 -9.23 -6.26
C VAL A 113 1.86 -9.97 -7.61
N ILE A 114 2.13 -9.26 -8.70
CA ILE A 114 2.40 -9.86 -10.02
C ILE A 114 3.56 -10.87 -9.93
N ASN A 115 4.67 -10.47 -9.30
CA ASN A 115 5.82 -11.35 -9.11
C ASN A 115 5.50 -12.56 -8.20
N LEU A 116 4.68 -12.36 -7.18
CA LEU A 116 4.20 -13.43 -6.30
C LEU A 116 3.40 -14.49 -7.09
N LEU A 117 2.58 -14.07 -8.07
CA LEU A 117 1.80 -14.96 -8.94
C LEU A 117 2.63 -15.63 -10.05
N LYS A 118 3.69 -14.98 -10.55
CA LYS A 118 4.62 -15.59 -11.52
C LYS A 118 5.41 -16.74 -10.91
N GLY A 119 5.72 -16.68 -9.62
CA GLY A 119 6.51 -17.70 -8.92
C GLY A 119 8.02 -17.63 -9.15
N GLU A 120 8.49 -16.79 -10.07
CA GLU A 120 9.92 -16.58 -10.34
C GLU A 120 10.59 -15.70 -9.25
N LYS A 121 11.94 -15.77 -9.16
CA LYS A 121 12.72 -14.79 -8.39
C LYS A 121 12.44 -13.40 -8.98
N ALA A 122 12.16 -12.45 -8.10
CA ALA A 122 11.64 -11.13 -8.44
C ALA A 122 12.38 -10.50 -9.63
N ALA A 123 11.64 -10.09 -10.66
CA ALA A 123 12.13 -9.01 -11.50
C ALA A 123 12.41 -7.82 -10.55
N PRO A 124 13.61 -7.23 -10.56
CA PRO A 124 13.96 -6.15 -9.65
C PRO A 124 12.91 -5.05 -9.78
N VAL A 125 12.24 -4.76 -8.66
CA VAL A 125 11.29 -3.64 -8.59
C VAL A 125 12.13 -2.38 -8.58
N SER A 126 12.31 -1.78 -9.75
CA SER A 126 12.97 -0.48 -9.87
C SER A 126 12.05 0.61 -9.29
N PRO A 127 12.53 1.48 -8.40
CA PRO A 127 11.80 2.66 -7.94
C PRO A 127 11.63 3.75 -9.01
N THR A 128 12.14 3.55 -10.23
CA THR A 128 12.15 4.60 -11.25
C THR A 128 10.82 4.63 -11.99
N SER A 129 9.99 5.63 -11.66
CA SER A 129 8.78 5.97 -12.42
C SER A 129 9.16 6.33 -13.86
N GLY A 130 8.95 5.38 -14.77
CA GLY A 130 9.19 5.54 -16.21
C GLY A 130 8.06 4.87 -16.99
N TYR A 131 7.29 5.69 -17.68
CA TYR A 131 6.06 5.36 -18.41
C TYR A 131 6.16 4.14 -19.34
N THR A 132 5.47 3.04 -19.02
CA THR A 132 5.15 2.00 -20.00
C THR A 132 3.93 2.45 -20.81
N LYS A 133 4.11 2.76 -22.10
CA LYS A 133 3.07 3.34 -22.96
C LYS A 133 2.03 2.33 -23.48
N SER A 134 2.17 1.04 -23.20
CA SER A 134 1.27 -0.01 -23.68
C SER A 134 1.06 -1.11 -22.64
N ILE A 135 -0.15 -1.68 -22.64
CA ILE A 135 -0.48 -2.88 -21.86
C ILE A 135 0.45 -4.02 -22.30
N GLN A 136 1.04 -4.72 -21.34
CA GLN A 136 1.81 -5.93 -21.58
C GLN A 136 1.13 -7.12 -20.93
N PHE A 137 1.14 -8.26 -21.63
CA PHE A 137 0.65 -9.51 -21.07
C PHE A 137 1.82 -10.36 -20.62
N VAL A 138 1.72 -10.90 -19.41
CA VAL A 138 2.75 -11.79 -18.86
C VAL A 138 2.10 -13.11 -18.42
N ARG A 139 2.73 -14.23 -18.77
CA ARG A 139 2.29 -15.54 -18.29
C ARG A 139 2.63 -15.67 -16.81
N ALA A 140 1.66 -16.12 -16.02
CA ALA A 140 1.87 -16.50 -14.63
C ALA A 140 1.79 -18.03 -14.49
N LYS A 141 1.88 -18.54 -13.26
CA LYS A 141 1.75 -19.97 -13.00
C LYS A 141 0.42 -20.52 -13.53
N GLY A 142 0.45 -21.72 -14.10
CA GLY A 142 -0.74 -22.45 -14.52
C GLY A 142 -1.44 -21.82 -15.73
N LYS A 143 -2.75 -21.58 -15.60
CA LYS A 143 -3.63 -21.14 -16.68
C LYS A 143 -3.94 -19.63 -16.64
N ILE A 144 -3.06 -18.83 -16.02
CA ILE A 144 -3.28 -17.40 -15.76
C ILE A 144 -2.41 -16.55 -16.70
N LYS A 145 -3.02 -15.57 -17.36
CA LYS A 145 -2.33 -14.51 -18.12
C LYS A 145 -2.56 -13.18 -17.41
N LEU A 146 -1.50 -12.57 -16.89
CA LEU A 146 -1.56 -11.29 -16.19
C LEU A 146 -1.46 -10.12 -17.16
N ILE A 147 -2.18 -9.06 -16.88
CA ILE A 147 -2.02 -7.75 -17.50
C ILE A 147 -1.10 -6.94 -16.59
N ASP A 148 0.13 -6.66 -17.06
CA ASP A 148 1.06 -5.78 -16.35
C ASP A 148 0.69 -4.33 -16.66
N THR A 149 0.07 -3.68 -15.67
CA THR A 149 -0.24 -2.26 -15.75
C THR A 149 0.88 -1.50 -15.06
N PRO A 150 1.48 -0.48 -15.71
CA PRO A 150 2.40 0.40 -15.01
C PRO A 150 1.70 1.02 -13.79
N GLY A 151 2.48 1.44 -12.79
CA GLY A 151 1.98 2.06 -11.56
C GLY A 151 1.40 3.46 -11.78
N VAL A 152 0.44 3.60 -12.67
CA VAL A 152 -0.07 4.87 -13.21
C VAL A 152 -1.50 5.15 -12.80
N LEU A 153 -2.02 4.63 -11.68
CA LEU A 153 -3.16 5.33 -11.08
C LEU A 153 -2.60 6.68 -10.60
N PRO A 154 -2.90 7.82 -11.26
CA PRO A 154 -2.54 9.09 -10.69
C PRO A 154 -3.32 9.19 -9.37
N PHE A 155 -2.61 9.48 -8.29
CA PHE A 155 -3.26 10.22 -7.23
C PHE A 155 -3.53 11.60 -7.82
N ASP A 156 -4.76 12.10 -7.70
CA ASP A 156 -5.03 13.50 -7.98
C ASP A 156 -3.98 14.36 -7.25
N ASP A 157 -3.55 15.46 -7.87
CA ASP A 157 -2.60 16.36 -7.23
C ASP A 157 -3.13 16.92 -5.91
N ALA A 158 -4.46 16.88 -5.74
CA ALA A 158 -5.19 17.19 -4.51
C ALA A 158 -4.88 16.26 -3.32
N ASP A 159 -4.25 15.10 -3.52
CA ASP A 159 -4.02 14.13 -2.42
C ASP A 159 -2.53 13.82 -2.18
N LEU A 160 -1.75 14.88 -2.01
CA LEU A 160 -0.31 14.82 -1.72
C LEU A 160 -0.02 14.03 -0.44
N PHE A 161 -0.89 14.12 0.58
CA PHE A 161 -0.73 13.35 1.81
C PHE A 161 -0.76 11.84 1.54
N LYS A 162 -1.75 11.34 0.79
CA LYS A 162 -1.78 9.91 0.41
C LYS A 162 -0.54 9.49 -0.37
N LYS A 163 -0.06 10.31 -1.31
CA LYS A 163 1.20 10.04 -2.04
C LYS A 163 2.38 9.84 -1.08
N VAL A 164 2.47 10.64 -0.01
CA VAL A 164 3.49 10.51 1.03
C VAL A 164 3.26 9.23 1.84
N LEU A 165 2.04 8.96 2.30
CA LEU A 165 1.73 7.80 3.14
C LEU A 165 2.06 6.46 2.46
N VAL A 166 1.76 6.32 1.16
CA VAL A 166 2.04 5.09 0.42
C VAL A 166 3.50 4.96 -0.02
N GLY A 167 4.33 5.99 0.20
CA GLY A 167 5.74 6.01 -0.23
C GLY A 167 5.96 6.39 -1.70
N SER A 168 5.00 7.06 -2.34
CA SER A 168 5.15 7.58 -3.71
C SER A 168 5.94 8.88 -3.79
N LYS A 169 6.15 9.54 -2.66
CA LYS A 169 7.06 10.67 -2.52
C LYS A 169 8.12 10.35 -1.49
N ASN A 170 9.37 10.59 -1.88
CA ASN A 170 10.52 10.48 -0.99
C ASN A 170 10.46 11.63 0.03
N PRO A 171 10.48 11.36 1.35
CA PRO A 171 10.50 12.39 2.39
C PRO A 171 11.62 13.44 2.23
N GLU A 172 12.78 13.07 1.66
CA GLU A 172 13.90 14.01 1.43
C GLU A 172 13.55 15.14 0.46
N HIS A 173 12.66 14.88 -0.49
CA HIS A 173 12.28 15.84 -1.51
C HIS A 173 11.01 16.63 -1.16
N LEU A 174 10.47 16.44 0.05
CA LEU A 174 9.34 17.23 0.54
C LEU A 174 9.82 18.61 0.99
N LYS A 175 9.09 19.64 0.57
CA LYS A 175 9.35 21.03 1.00
C LYS A 175 9.04 21.22 2.49
N GLU A 176 7.93 20.65 2.93
CA GLU A 176 7.39 20.81 4.30
C GLU A 176 7.10 19.41 4.89
N PRO A 177 8.15 18.61 5.23
CA PRO A 177 7.97 17.28 5.79
C PRO A 177 7.25 17.27 7.15
N GLU A 178 7.33 18.37 7.90
CA GLU A 178 6.77 18.56 9.23
C GLU A 178 5.24 18.49 9.21
N MET A 179 4.62 19.17 8.23
CA MET A 179 3.17 19.12 8.03
C MET A 179 2.68 17.68 7.82
N PHE A 180 3.37 16.90 6.97
CA PHE A 180 2.98 15.50 6.73
C PHE A 180 3.23 14.60 7.94
N ALA A 181 4.28 14.87 8.72
CA ALA A 181 4.55 14.14 9.95
C ALA A 181 3.44 14.41 11.00
N MET A 182 3.03 15.67 11.17
CA MET A 182 1.94 16.04 12.08
C MET A 182 0.62 15.40 11.67
N LEU A 183 0.21 15.53 10.41
CA LEU A 183 -1.00 14.86 9.89
C LEU A 183 -0.97 13.33 10.09
N LEU A 184 0.22 12.73 9.99
CA LEU A 184 0.40 11.30 10.20
C LEU A 184 0.30 10.91 11.69
N ILE A 185 0.81 11.75 12.61
CA ILE A 185 0.61 11.59 14.05
C ILE A 185 -0.87 11.70 14.40
N GLU A 186 -1.56 12.73 13.92
CA GLU A 186 -2.99 12.96 14.18
C GLU A 186 -3.85 11.80 13.68
N LYS A 187 -3.46 11.20 12.55
CA LYS A 187 -4.19 10.07 11.96
C LYS A 187 -3.97 8.75 12.70
N PHE A 188 -2.79 8.53 13.29
CA PHE A 188 -2.45 7.27 13.96
C PHE A 188 -1.79 7.49 15.34
N PRO A 189 -2.43 8.25 16.25
CA PRO A 189 -1.77 8.71 17.48
C PRO A 189 -1.34 7.55 18.38
N ASP A 190 -2.16 6.50 18.48
CA ASP A 190 -1.87 5.33 19.32
C ASP A 190 -0.63 4.56 18.86
N MET A 191 -0.48 4.38 17.53
CA MET A 191 0.65 3.66 16.96
C MET A 191 1.98 4.38 17.24
N PHE A 192 1.99 5.70 17.08
CA PHE A 192 3.17 6.51 17.32
C PHE A 192 3.45 6.71 18.80
N SER A 193 2.40 6.83 19.62
CA SER A 193 2.51 6.89 21.08
C SER A 193 3.25 5.67 21.60
N ARG A 194 2.87 4.47 21.15
CA ARG A 194 3.59 3.23 21.48
C ARG A 194 5.00 3.18 20.89
N TYR A 195 5.17 3.59 19.63
CA TYR A 195 6.47 3.50 18.93
C TYR A 195 7.56 4.39 19.53
N TYR A 196 7.19 5.58 19.99
CA TYR A 196 8.09 6.51 20.66
C TYR A 196 8.03 6.42 22.18
N ASP A 197 7.08 5.65 22.73
CA ASP A 197 6.82 5.59 24.17
C ASP A 197 6.58 7.01 24.73
N LEU A 198 5.62 7.68 24.11
CA LEU A 198 5.17 9.05 24.41
C LEU A 198 3.65 9.07 24.39
N LYS A 199 3.03 9.94 25.17
CA LYS A 199 1.57 10.11 25.15
C LYS A 199 1.21 11.23 24.17
N TYR A 200 0.23 10.99 23.31
CA TYR A 200 -0.36 12.05 22.50
C TYR A 200 -1.41 12.82 23.31
N GLU A 201 -1.23 14.13 23.44
CA GLU A 201 -2.08 15.01 24.26
C GLU A 201 -2.92 15.99 23.44
N GLY A 202 -3.09 15.71 22.15
CA GLY A 202 -3.94 16.49 21.24
C GLY A 202 -3.19 17.52 20.38
N ASP A 203 -1.89 17.74 20.65
CA ASP A 203 -1.04 18.60 19.82
C ASP A 203 0.04 17.75 19.12
N ALA A 204 0.01 17.79 17.78
CA ALA A 204 0.93 17.02 16.95
C ALA A 204 2.33 17.63 16.88
N TYR A 205 2.45 18.95 17.01
CA TYR A 205 3.74 19.62 17.06
C TYR A 205 4.49 19.24 18.33
N ASP A 206 3.83 19.32 19.49
CA ASP A 206 4.41 18.97 20.79
C ASP A 206 4.86 17.51 20.81
N PHE A 207 4.05 16.60 20.23
CA PHE A 207 4.43 15.21 20.11
C PHE A 207 5.68 15.02 19.23
N VAL A 208 5.73 15.69 18.07
CA VAL A 208 6.87 15.63 17.15
C VAL A 208 8.14 16.21 17.81
N ASP A 209 8.02 17.32 18.54
CA ASP A 209 9.13 17.92 19.28
C ASP A 209 9.65 16.99 20.39
N ALA A 210 8.76 16.48 21.24
CA ALA A 210 9.12 15.52 22.29
C ALA A 210 9.76 14.25 21.73
N ALA A 211 9.26 13.74 20.61
CA ALA A 211 9.83 12.58 19.94
C ALA A 211 11.21 12.87 19.33
N ALA A 212 11.42 14.07 18.76
CA ALA A 212 12.72 14.51 18.26
C ALA A 212 13.75 14.63 19.39
N GLN A 213 13.36 15.22 20.53
CA GLN A 213 14.16 15.30 21.76
C GLN A 213 14.56 13.90 22.25
N LYS A 214 13.59 12.99 22.38
CA LYS A 214 13.82 11.61 22.84
C LYS A 214 14.77 10.84 21.91
N ARG A 215 14.72 11.11 20.61
CA ARG A 215 15.62 10.53 19.59
C ARG A 215 16.96 11.28 19.45
N ARG A 216 17.16 12.37 20.19
CA ARG A 216 18.35 13.25 20.14
C ARG A 216 18.62 13.79 18.74
N ILE A 217 17.57 14.12 18.00
CA ILE A 217 17.65 14.74 16.68
C ILE A 217 17.51 16.25 16.88
N LEU A 218 18.66 16.88 17.12
CA LEU A 218 18.75 18.26 17.55
C LEU A 218 19.53 19.10 16.52
N SER A 219 19.20 20.39 16.48
CA SER A 219 19.91 21.41 15.73
C SER A 219 21.08 21.98 16.55
N LYS A 220 21.86 22.88 15.94
CA LYS A 220 22.92 23.61 16.66
C LYS A 220 22.27 24.50 17.72
N GLY A 221 22.53 24.22 19.00
CA GLY A 221 21.93 24.95 20.13
C GLY A 221 21.01 24.11 21.01
N GLY A 222 20.79 22.83 20.67
CA GLY A 222 20.07 21.88 21.53
C GLY A 222 18.54 21.86 21.35
N SER A 223 17.98 22.74 20.51
CA SER A 223 16.58 22.65 20.08
C SER A 223 16.38 21.50 19.08
N SER A 224 15.16 20.97 19.01
CA SER A 224 14.82 19.88 18.09
C SER A 224 14.99 20.27 16.63
N ASP A 225 15.59 19.37 15.84
CA ASP A 225 15.61 19.50 14.38
C ASP A 225 14.33 18.85 13.81
N ILE A 226 13.24 19.59 13.89
CA ILE A 226 11.90 19.16 13.46
C ILE A 226 11.88 18.72 11.98
N PRO A 227 12.48 19.46 11.02
CA PRO A 227 12.53 19.02 9.62
C PRO A 227 13.23 17.68 9.43
N ARG A 228 14.38 17.47 10.07
CA ARG A 228 15.13 16.22 9.96
C ARG A 228 14.39 15.07 10.60
N PHE A 229 13.84 15.28 11.80
CA PHE A 229 13.06 14.26 12.49
C PHE A 229 11.80 13.88 11.71
N SER A 230 11.09 14.85 11.14
CA SER A 230 9.88 14.62 10.34
C SER A 230 10.15 13.73 9.13
N ARG A 231 11.27 13.94 8.42
CA ARG A 231 11.69 13.03 7.33
C ARG A 231 11.94 11.61 7.83
N GLN A 232 12.63 11.46 8.96
CA GLN A 232 12.88 10.14 9.55
C GLN A 232 11.57 9.44 9.95
N LEU A 233 10.65 10.16 10.60
CA LEU A 233 9.34 9.63 11.01
C LEU A 233 8.56 9.13 9.79
N LEU A 234 8.50 9.92 8.72
CA LEU A 234 7.86 9.52 7.46
C LEU A 234 8.55 8.29 6.83
N TYR A 235 9.87 8.19 6.92
CA TYR A 235 10.59 7.00 6.46
C TYR A 235 10.26 5.75 7.30
N ASP A 236 10.21 5.88 8.62
CA ASP A 236 9.87 4.78 9.52
C ASP A 236 8.46 4.26 9.24
N TRP A 237 7.52 5.16 8.91
CA TRP A 237 6.19 4.81 8.42
C TRP A 237 6.22 4.08 7.07
N GLN A 238 6.84 4.68 6.06
CA GLN A 238 6.86 4.14 4.69
C GLN A 238 7.54 2.76 4.63
N ARG A 239 8.57 2.53 5.46
CA ARG A 239 9.31 1.26 5.55
C ARG A 239 8.63 0.22 6.44
N GLY A 240 7.56 0.59 7.14
CA GLY A 240 6.80 -0.31 8.00
C GLY A 240 7.36 -0.50 9.41
N ARG A 241 8.41 0.23 9.81
CA ARG A 241 9.07 0.06 11.13
C ARG A 241 8.13 0.33 12.30
N VAL A 242 7.29 1.35 12.17
CA VAL A 242 6.26 1.68 13.19
C VAL A 242 5.29 0.50 13.35
N HIS A 243 4.93 -0.17 12.25
CA HIS A 243 3.99 -1.27 12.25
C HIS A 243 4.62 -2.55 12.84
N GLU A 244 5.84 -2.89 12.38
CA GLU A 244 6.61 -4.03 12.89
C GLU A 244 6.82 -3.95 14.41
N PHE A 245 7.11 -2.74 14.92
CA PHE A 245 7.25 -2.51 16.37
C PHE A 245 5.94 -2.79 17.12
N ASN A 246 4.82 -2.22 16.66
CA ASN A 246 3.50 -2.38 17.30
C ASN A 246 3.04 -3.85 17.31
N LEU A 247 3.34 -4.60 16.24
CA LEU A 247 3.05 -6.04 16.18
C LEU A 247 3.88 -6.85 17.18
N SER A 248 5.17 -6.52 17.33
CA SER A 248 6.08 -7.25 18.21
C SER A 248 5.79 -7.04 19.70
N THR A 249 5.26 -5.87 20.08
CA THR A 249 4.95 -5.51 21.46
C THR A 249 3.61 -6.10 21.92
N HIS A 250 2.62 -6.19 21.02
CA HIS A 250 1.37 -6.89 21.29
C HIS A 250 1.54 -8.40 21.53
N GLN A 251 2.49 -9.05 20.85
CA GLN A 251 2.77 -10.47 21.06
C GLN A 251 3.45 -10.79 22.40
N LYS A 252 4.01 -9.80 23.10
CA LYS A 252 4.62 -9.97 24.43
C LYS A 252 3.66 -9.73 25.58
N SER A 253 2.49 -9.18 25.30
CA SER A 253 1.45 -8.83 26.27
C SER A 253 0.20 -9.71 26.17
N SER A 254 0.24 -10.74 25.32
CA SER A 254 -0.77 -11.80 25.16
C SER A 254 -0.17 -13.14 25.55
#